data_AF-A0A9R0DF79-F1
#
_entry.id   AF-A0A9R0DF79-F1
#
_cell.length_a   1.000
_cell.length_b   1.000
_cell.length_c   1.000
_cell.angle_alpha   90.00
_cell.angle_beta   90.00
_cell.angle_gamma   90.00
#
_symmetry.space_group_name_H-M   'P 1'
#
loop_
_entity.id
_entity.type
_entity.pdbx_description
1 polymer ?
#
loop_
_entity_poly.entity_id
_entity_poly.type
_entity_poly.pdbx_seq_one_letter_code
_entity_poly.pdbx_strand_id
1 'polypeptide(L)'
;MTAENEREIYHKLEAMKEIRNKTITLERMKRSILNEVRSGDQEGRCLAQYKREMELLQQEKMSHVEELRQIHADINAMETVIKQTEESMTRKLSNASRLHEDYRPLKAEVDLLRRQCLGLERLPDLHEEEGSPITPDRFPALPSGAAAPAPRALGGFLPPAAPRKPPPPPPAFRQQPPPMKSCLSCHQQIHRNAPICPLCKAKSRSRNPKKPKKK
;
A
#
# COMPACT_ATOMS: atom_id res chain seq x y z
N MET A 1 36.49 76.26 -60.00
CA MET A 1 35.39 75.48 -59.39
C MET A 1 34.11 76.25 -59.65
N THR A 2 33.07 75.61 -60.18
CA THR A 2 31.76 76.25 -60.43
C THR A 2 30.88 76.10 -59.19
N ALA A 3 29.99 77.08 -58.94
CA ALA A 3 29.06 77.06 -57.80
C ALA A 3 28.14 75.82 -57.78
N GLU A 4 27.92 75.19 -58.93
CA GLU A 4 27.16 73.94 -59.06
C GLU A 4 27.92 72.74 -58.48
N ASN A 5 29.22 72.64 -58.71
CA ASN A 5 30.07 71.60 -58.12
C ASN A 5 30.09 71.71 -56.58
N GLU A 6 30.10 72.93 -56.05
CA GLU A 6 30.06 73.16 -54.60
C GLU A 6 28.73 72.69 -53.99
N ARG A 7 27.59 73.03 -54.61
CA ARG A 7 26.27 72.54 -54.17
C ARG A 7 26.19 71.01 -54.21
N GLU A 8 26.72 70.39 -55.25
CA GLU A 8 26.74 68.93 -55.37
C GLU A 8 27.59 68.27 -54.27
N ILE A 9 28.74 68.87 -53.93
CA ILE A 9 29.60 68.43 -52.82
C ILE A 9 28.85 68.54 -51.49
N TYR A 10 28.15 69.66 -51.23
CA TYR A 10 27.34 69.82 -50.02
C TYR A 10 26.20 68.80 -49.91
N HIS A 11 25.50 68.51 -51.02
CA HIS A 11 24.48 67.47 -51.04
C HIS A 11 25.04 66.08 -50.74
N LYS A 12 26.20 65.73 -51.30
CA LYS A 12 26.89 64.46 -51.01
C LYS A 12 27.31 64.36 -49.54
N LEU A 13 27.78 65.45 -48.93
CA LEU A 13 28.14 65.49 -47.51
C LEU A 13 26.93 65.30 -46.59
N GLU A 14 25.80 65.95 -46.88
CA GLU A 14 24.58 65.77 -46.09
C GLU A 14 24.02 64.35 -46.24
N ALA A 15 24.05 63.78 -47.45
CA ALA A 15 23.67 62.39 -47.68
C ALA A 15 24.57 61.41 -46.89
N MET A 16 25.89 61.62 -46.85
CA MET A 16 26.79 60.77 -46.05
C MET A 16 26.51 60.85 -44.55
N LYS A 17 26.20 62.05 -44.03
CA LYS A 17 25.81 62.24 -42.62
C LYS A 17 24.50 61.53 -42.30
N GLU A 18 23.51 61.63 -43.19
CA GLU A 18 22.23 60.93 -43.03
C GLU A 18 22.40 59.41 -43.08
N ILE A 19 23.19 58.89 -44.03
CA ILE A 19 23.53 57.47 -44.14
C ILE A 19 24.21 56.97 -42.86
N ARG A 20 25.17 57.73 -42.31
CA ARG A 20 25.85 57.35 -41.06
C ARG A 20 24.86 57.25 -39.91
N ASN A 21 23.98 58.23 -39.75
CA ASN A 21 22.97 58.23 -38.68
C ASN A 21 21.98 57.07 -38.83
N LYS A 22 21.48 56.83 -40.05
CA LYS A 22 20.60 55.69 -40.36
C LYS A 22 21.28 54.36 -40.12
N THR A 23 22.57 54.22 -40.46
CA THR A 23 23.36 53.00 -40.22
C THR A 23 23.52 52.70 -38.73
N ILE A 24 23.77 53.72 -37.90
CA ILE A 24 23.86 53.54 -36.44
C ILE A 24 22.52 53.05 -35.87
N THR A 25 21.40 53.65 -36.29
CA THR A 25 20.06 53.23 -35.87
C THR A 25 19.75 51.82 -36.34
N LEU A 26 20.09 51.47 -37.58
CA LEU A 26 19.93 50.14 -38.15
C LEU A 26 20.69 49.09 -37.33
N GLU A 27 21.96 49.34 -36.99
CA GLU A 27 22.77 48.42 -36.18
C GLU A 27 22.27 48.32 -34.72
N ARG A 28 21.63 49.36 -34.18
CA ARG A 28 20.93 49.27 -32.89
C ARG A 28 19.70 48.37 -33.00
N MET A 29 18.85 48.59 -34.00
CA MET A 29 17.64 47.78 -34.22
C MET A 29 17.98 46.32 -34.47
N LYS A 30 18.97 46.06 -35.33
CA LYS A 30 19.48 44.71 -35.61
C LYS A 30 19.91 43.97 -34.34
N ARG A 31 20.66 44.62 -33.46
CA ARG A 31 21.06 44.03 -32.16
C ARG A 31 19.86 43.73 -31.27
N SER A 32 18.87 44.63 -31.23
CA SER A 32 17.64 44.41 -30.47
C SER A 32 16.89 43.18 -30.99
N ILE A 33 16.68 43.08 -32.31
CA ILE A 33 16.00 41.92 -32.93
C ILE A 33 16.72 40.62 -32.60
N LEU A 34 18.05 40.58 -32.72
CA LEU A 34 18.82 39.39 -32.40
C LEU A 34 18.70 38.98 -30.92
N ASN A 35 18.57 39.94 -30.00
CA ASN A 35 18.36 39.66 -28.59
C ASN A 35 16.95 39.10 -28.33
N GLU A 36 15.92 39.72 -28.91
CA GLU A 36 14.53 39.25 -28.76
C GLU A 36 14.35 37.83 -29.30
N VAL A 37 14.92 37.54 -30.49
CA VAL A 37 14.88 36.18 -31.06
C VAL A 37 15.54 35.17 -30.12
N ARG A 38 16.72 35.50 -29.58
CA ARG A 38 17.40 34.61 -28.62
C ARG A 38 16.63 34.43 -27.32
N SER A 39 15.97 35.48 -26.82
CA SER A 39 15.12 35.40 -25.62
C SER A 39 13.93 34.47 -25.88
N GLY A 40 13.25 34.66 -27.02
CA GLY A 40 12.12 33.82 -27.43
C GLY A 40 12.51 32.35 -27.59
N ASP A 41 13.68 32.05 -28.17
CA ASP A 41 14.20 30.68 -28.27
C ASP A 41 14.45 30.06 -26.88
N GLN A 42 14.97 30.85 -25.95
CA GLN A 42 15.20 30.38 -24.58
C GLN A 42 13.88 30.14 -23.83
N GLU A 43 12.92 31.04 -23.96
CA GLU A 43 11.57 30.88 -23.41
C GLU A 43 10.86 29.66 -23.99
N GLY A 44 11.02 29.40 -25.29
CA GLY A 44 10.51 28.21 -25.96
C GLY A 44 11.07 26.91 -25.35
N ARG A 45 12.37 26.88 -25.02
CA ARG A 45 12.99 25.75 -24.31
C ARG A 45 12.42 25.57 -22.90
N CYS A 46 12.26 26.66 -22.14
CA CYS A 46 11.67 26.61 -20.81
C CYS A 46 10.22 26.10 -20.86
N LEU A 47 9.42 26.60 -21.80
CA LEU A 47 8.02 26.17 -21.98
C LEU A 47 7.92 24.68 -22.30
N ALA A 48 8.81 24.16 -23.15
CA ALA A 48 8.86 22.73 -23.46
C ALA A 48 9.19 21.89 -22.22
N GLN A 49 10.10 22.38 -21.37
CA GLN A 49 10.43 21.71 -20.11
C GLN A 49 9.23 21.68 -19.14
N TYR A 50 8.50 22.79 -18.99
CA TYR A 50 7.32 22.84 -18.14
C TYR A 50 6.19 21.92 -18.61
N LYS A 51 5.98 21.81 -19.92
CA LYS A 51 5.02 20.86 -20.50
C LYS A 51 5.39 19.41 -20.19
N ARG A 52 6.67 19.06 -20.36
CA ARG A 52 7.17 17.72 -20.00
C ARG A 52 6.99 17.42 -18.52
N GLU A 53 7.32 18.38 -17.65
CA GLU A 53 7.16 18.20 -16.20
C GLU A 53 5.68 17.97 -15.83
N MET A 54 4.76 18.70 -16.47
CA MET A 54 3.33 18.51 -16.28
C MET A 54 2.87 17.10 -16.69
N GLU A 55 3.39 16.56 -17.80
CA GLU A 55 3.09 15.19 -18.25
C GLU A 55 3.58 14.15 -17.23
N LEU A 56 4.79 14.33 -16.68
CA LEU A 56 5.34 13.45 -15.65
C LEU A 56 4.50 13.48 -14.37
N LEU A 57 4.10 14.66 -13.90
CA LEU A 57 3.23 14.79 -12.73
C LEU A 57 1.87 14.13 -12.95
N GLN A 58 1.31 14.22 -14.15
CA GLN A 58 0.07 13.52 -14.49
C GLN A 58 0.25 12.00 -14.48
N GLN A 59 1.39 11.50 -14.97
CA GLN A 59 1.73 10.08 -14.92
C GLN A 59 1.89 9.59 -13.48
N GLU A 60 2.60 10.31 -12.63
CA GLU A 60 2.76 9.99 -11.20
C GLU A 60 1.39 9.96 -10.49
N LYS A 61 0.53 10.95 -10.76
CA LYS A 61 -0.85 10.97 -10.25
C LYS A 61 -1.61 9.69 -10.64
N MET A 62 -1.51 9.24 -11.90
CA MET A 62 -2.18 8.01 -12.34
C MET A 62 -1.61 6.77 -11.65
N SER A 63 -0.28 6.71 -11.45
CA SER A 63 0.36 5.63 -10.68
C SER A 63 -0.19 5.56 -9.25
N HIS A 64 -0.32 6.69 -8.56
CA HIS A 64 -0.89 6.71 -7.20
C HIS A 64 -2.37 6.30 -7.17
N VAL A 65 -3.16 6.62 -8.20
CA VAL A 65 -4.55 6.14 -8.30
C VAL A 65 -4.59 4.60 -8.39
N GLU A 66 -3.67 3.99 -9.13
CA GLU A 66 -3.56 2.52 -9.21
C GLU A 66 -3.14 1.88 -7.89
N GLU A 67 -2.18 2.50 -7.18
CA GLU A 67 -1.78 2.08 -5.83
C GLU A 67 -2.96 2.11 -4.86
N LEU A 68 -3.73 3.20 -4.87
CA LEU A 68 -4.96 3.31 -4.07
C LEU A 68 -5.96 2.21 -4.45
N ARG A 69 -6.16 1.96 -5.74
CA ARG A 69 -7.07 0.90 -6.21
C ARG A 69 -6.65 -0.49 -5.71
N GLN A 70 -5.35 -0.75 -5.67
CA GLN A 70 -4.79 -1.99 -5.14
C GLN A 70 -5.03 -2.11 -3.63
N ILE A 71 -4.82 -1.04 -2.87
CA ILE A 71 -5.09 -1.02 -1.42
C ILE A 71 -6.57 -1.33 -1.15
N HIS A 72 -7.49 -0.74 -1.91
CA HIS A 72 -8.92 -1.05 -1.77
C HIS A 72 -9.23 -2.52 -2.07
N ALA A 73 -8.61 -3.11 -3.09
CA ALA A 73 -8.77 -4.52 -3.40
C ALA A 73 -8.24 -5.42 -2.26
N ASP A 74 -7.08 -5.08 -1.69
CA ASP A 74 -6.47 -5.83 -0.60
C ASP A 74 -7.31 -5.73 0.69
N ILE A 75 -7.90 -4.56 0.99
CA ILE A 75 -8.84 -4.38 2.10
C ILE A 75 -10.05 -5.32 1.93
N ASN A 76 -10.70 -5.30 0.77
CA ASN A 76 -11.87 -6.15 0.51
C ASN A 76 -11.54 -7.65 0.61
N ALA A 77 -10.34 -8.04 0.18
CA ALA A 77 -9.86 -9.42 0.32
C ALA A 77 -9.71 -9.81 1.79
N MET A 78 -9.10 -8.94 2.61
CA MET A 78 -8.94 -9.16 4.05
C MET A 78 -10.27 -9.21 4.78
N GLU A 79 -11.22 -8.32 4.47
CA GLU A 79 -12.58 -8.35 5.03
C GLU A 79 -13.29 -9.68 4.73
N THR A 80 -13.12 -10.20 3.52
CA THR A 80 -13.66 -11.51 3.13
C THR A 80 -13.06 -12.64 3.95
N VAL A 81 -11.74 -12.63 4.17
CA VAL A 81 -11.05 -13.65 4.98
C VAL A 81 -11.51 -13.60 6.43
N ILE A 82 -11.64 -12.40 7.01
CA ILE A 82 -12.14 -12.22 8.38
C ILE A 82 -13.54 -12.82 8.51
N LYS A 83 -14.47 -12.41 7.63
CA LYS A 83 -15.85 -12.91 7.64
C LYS A 83 -15.93 -14.44 7.51
N GLN A 84 -15.16 -15.02 6.58
CA GLN A 84 -15.13 -16.47 6.40
C GLN A 84 -14.58 -17.20 7.64
N THR A 85 -13.58 -16.62 8.30
CA THR A 85 -12.97 -17.19 9.49
C THR A 85 -13.91 -17.13 10.68
N GLU A 86 -14.58 -15.99 10.88
CA GLU A 86 -15.62 -15.83 11.90
C GLU A 86 -16.77 -16.83 11.70
N GLU A 87 -17.30 -16.92 10.48
CA GLU A 87 -18.34 -17.91 10.16
C GLU A 87 -17.87 -19.36 10.42
N SER A 88 -16.62 -19.68 10.07
CA SER A 88 -16.05 -21.00 10.38
C SER A 88 -15.92 -21.23 11.89
N MET A 89 -15.55 -20.21 12.66
CA MET A 89 -15.42 -20.30 14.11
C MET A 89 -16.78 -20.48 14.77
N THR A 90 -17.79 -19.71 14.37
CA THR A 90 -19.17 -19.84 14.85
C THR A 90 -19.72 -21.25 14.58
N ARG A 91 -19.48 -21.80 13.37
CA ARG A 91 -19.88 -23.18 13.04
C ARG A 91 -19.18 -24.22 13.92
N LYS A 92 -17.87 -24.06 14.18
CA LYS A 92 -17.11 -24.96 15.06
C LYS A 92 -17.61 -24.90 16.51
N LEU A 93 -17.87 -23.69 17.03
CA LEU A 93 -18.42 -23.51 18.37
C LEU A 93 -19.81 -24.13 18.49
N SER A 94 -20.71 -23.87 17.54
CA SER A 94 -22.04 -24.47 17.52
C SER A 94 -21.99 -26.00 17.48
N ASN A 95 -21.11 -26.59 16.66
CA ASN A 95 -20.94 -28.04 16.62
C ASN A 95 -20.37 -28.59 17.94
N ALA A 96 -19.40 -27.90 18.54
CA ALA A 96 -18.83 -28.31 19.83
C ALA A 96 -19.88 -28.24 20.94
N SER A 97 -20.75 -27.21 20.96
CA SER A 97 -21.87 -27.12 21.89
C SER A 97 -22.85 -28.27 21.73
N ARG A 98 -23.21 -28.62 20.48
CA ARG A 98 -24.10 -29.78 20.23
C ARG A 98 -23.49 -31.09 20.73
N LEU A 99 -22.21 -31.33 20.42
CA LEU A 99 -21.50 -32.52 20.90
C LEU A 99 -21.40 -32.56 22.42
N HIS A 100 -21.22 -31.40 23.07
CA HIS A 100 -21.19 -31.33 24.53
C HIS A 100 -22.55 -31.63 25.16
N GLU A 101 -23.65 -31.18 24.55
CA GLU A 101 -25.01 -31.54 24.96
C GLU A 101 -25.26 -33.05 24.84
N ASP A 102 -24.75 -33.69 23.77
CA ASP A 102 -24.86 -35.15 23.59
C ASP A 102 -23.94 -35.94 24.56
N TYR A 103 -22.77 -35.39 24.87
CA TYR A 103 -21.78 -36.00 25.78
C TYR A 103 -22.28 -36.10 27.23
N ARG A 104 -22.94 -35.05 27.73
CA ARG A 104 -23.40 -34.96 29.13
C ARG A 104 -24.21 -36.17 29.61
N PRO A 105 -25.33 -36.54 28.96
CA PRO A 105 -26.15 -37.67 29.41
C PRO A 105 -25.40 -39.00 29.30
N LEU A 106 -24.64 -39.19 28.22
CA LEU A 106 -23.85 -40.41 28.02
C LEU A 106 -22.79 -40.60 29.12
N LYS A 107 -22.09 -39.51 29.50
CA LYS A 107 -21.15 -39.55 30.63
C LYS A 107 -21.87 -39.93 31.93
N ALA A 108 -23.03 -39.34 32.19
CA ALA A 108 -23.80 -39.63 33.40
C ALA A 108 -24.23 -41.10 33.48
N GLU A 109 -24.64 -41.70 32.36
CA GLU A 109 -24.97 -43.13 32.26
C GLU A 109 -23.74 -44.02 32.51
N VAL A 110 -22.59 -43.69 31.92
CA VAL A 110 -21.33 -44.41 32.15
C VAL A 110 -20.91 -44.32 33.62
N ASP A 111 -20.96 -43.14 34.22
CA ASP A 111 -20.63 -42.92 35.63
C ASP A 111 -21.60 -43.66 36.58
N LEU A 112 -22.86 -43.84 36.19
CA LEU A 112 -23.83 -44.65 36.93
C LEU A 112 -23.47 -46.14 36.87
N LEU A 113 -23.20 -46.67 35.67
CA LEU A 113 -22.82 -48.06 35.46
C LEU A 113 -21.52 -48.41 36.19
N ARG A 114 -20.51 -47.53 36.12
CA ARG A 114 -19.23 -47.71 36.84
C ARG A 114 -19.43 -47.83 38.34
N ARG A 115 -20.26 -46.98 38.93
CA ARG A 115 -20.53 -46.98 40.37
C ARG A 115 -21.38 -48.18 40.80
N GLN A 116 -22.48 -48.44 40.10
CA GLN A 116 -23.46 -49.46 40.52
C GLN A 116 -23.01 -50.89 40.22
N CYS A 117 -22.38 -51.13 39.07
CA CYS A 117 -22.02 -52.49 38.64
C CYS A 117 -20.61 -52.90 39.07
N LEU A 118 -19.69 -51.93 39.18
CA LEU A 118 -18.25 -52.22 39.37
C LEU A 118 -17.67 -51.59 40.65
N GLY A 119 -18.41 -50.74 41.37
CA GLY A 119 -17.93 -50.03 42.56
C GLY A 119 -16.79 -49.04 42.28
N LEU A 120 -16.60 -48.64 41.01
CA LEU A 120 -15.53 -47.72 40.59
C LEU A 120 -15.96 -46.26 40.71
N GLU A 121 -14.98 -45.38 40.88
CA GLU A 121 -15.19 -43.93 40.92
C GLU A 121 -15.58 -43.36 39.55
N ARG A 122 -16.25 -42.19 39.57
CA ARG A 122 -16.68 -41.46 38.37
C ARG A 122 -15.47 -41.08 37.50
N LEU A 123 -15.69 -40.94 36.20
CA LEU A 123 -14.67 -40.40 35.31
C LEU A 123 -14.49 -38.89 35.53
N PRO A 124 -13.28 -38.34 35.34
CA PRO A 124 -13.05 -36.89 35.34
C PRO A 124 -13.94 -36.17 34.32
N ASP A 125 -14.32 -34.93 34.63
CA ASP A 125 -15.02 -34.06 33.68
C ASP A 125 -14.05 -33.50 32.63
N LEU A 126 -14.57 -33.06 31.48
CA LEU A 126 -13.74 -32.64 30.33
C LEU A 126 -12.78 -31.47 30.65
N HIS A 127 -13.06 -30.67 31.67
CA HIS A 127 -12.21 -29.58 32.13
C HIS A 127 -11.23 -30.00 33.24
N GLU A 128 -11.41 -31.17 33.83
CA GLU A 128 -10.54 -31.79 34.84
C GLU A 128 -9.46 -32.66 34.20
N GLU A 129 -9.58 -32.97 32.90
CA GLU A 129 -8.61 -33.77 32.14
C GLU A 129 -7.30 -33.00 31.89
N GLU A 130 -6.17 -33.59 32.30
CA GLU A 130 -4.86 -32.93 32.28
C GLU A 130 -4.42 -32.59 30.85
N GLY A 131 -4.23 -31.30 30.56
CA GLY A 131 -3.93 -30.79 29.22
C GLY A 131 -5.14 -30.43 28.34
N SER A 132 -6.36 -30.48 28.90
CA SER A 132 -7.58 -30.12 28.16
C SER A 132 -7.64 -28.63 27.79
N PRO A 133 -7.93 -28.28 26.52
CA PRO A 133 -8.15 -26.90 26.08
C PRO A 133 -9.56 -26.37 26.42
N ILE A 134 -10.34 -27.11 27.22
CA ILE A 134 -11.72 -26.80 27.57
C ILE A 134 -11.73 -26.08 28.92
N THR A 135 -11.96 -24.78 28.88
CA THR A 135 -12.19 -23.99 30.10
C THR A 135 -13.61 -24.22 30.64
N PRO A 136 -13.84 -24.13 31.97
CA PRO A 136 -15.17 -24.29 32.57
C PRO A 136 -16.23 -23.34 31.99
N ASP A 137 -15.84 -22.11 31.61
CA ASP A 137 -16.71 -21.11 31.01
C ASP A 137 -17.12 -21.41 29.56
N ARG A 138 -16.44 -22.33 28.88
CA ARG A 138 -16.69 -22.63 27.46
C ARG A 138 -17.98 -23.41 27.23
N PHE A 139 -18.39 -24.18 28.24
CA PHE A 139 -19.64 -24.93 28.27
C PHE A 139 -20.22 -24.86 29.68
N PRO A 140 -20.90 -23.75 30.05
CA PRO A 140 -21.40 -23.58 31.40
C PRO A 140 -22.23 -24.79 31.82
N ALA A 141 -21.96 -25.29 33.02
CA ALA A 141 -22.83 -26.26 33.66
C ALA A 141 -24.17 -25.61 33.90
N LEU A 142 -25.22 -26.14 33.26
CA LEU A 142 -26.57 -25.86 33.73
C LEU A 142 -26.59 -26.24 35.22
N PRO A 143 -27.04 -25.33 36.11
CA PRO A 143 -27.07 -25.61 37.53
C PRO A 143 -27.88 -26.89 37.75
N SER A 144 -27.24 -27.85 38.42
CA SER A 144 -27.82 -29.13 38.82
C SER A 144 -29.03 -28.85 39.72
N GLY A 145 -30.23 -28.80 39.14
CA GLY A 145 -31.45 -28.50 39.90
C GLY A 145 -32.68 -28.07 39.09
N ALA A 146 -32.59 -27.79 37.79
CA ALA A 146 -33.77 -27.53 36.97
C ALA A 146 -34.24 -28.80 36.25
N ALA A 147 -35.36 -29.36 36.72
CA ALA A 147 -36.05 -30.46 36.06
C ALA A 147 -36.39 -30.09 34.59
N ALA A 148 -35.85 -30.85 33.64
CA ALA A 148 -36.27 -30.79 32.25
C ALA A 148 -37.58 -31.59 32.06
N PRO A 149 -38.56 -31.11 31.27
CA PRO A 149 -39.67 -31.94 30.82
C PRO A 149 -39.24 -32.83 29.64
N ALA A 150 -39.85 -34.01 29.58
CA ALA A 150 -39.58 -35.13 28.66
C ALA A 150 -39.74 -34.82 27.16
N PRO A 151 -39.18 -35.64 26.24
CA PRO A 151 -39.03 -35.30 24.82
C PRO A 151 -40.28 -35.64 24.00
N ARG A 152 -40.51 -34.90 22.91
CA ARG A 152 -41.39 -35.32 21.81
C ARG A 152 -40.55 -35.56 20.56
N ALA A 153 -40.58 -36.79 20.08
CA ALA A 153 -40.04 -37.22 18.81
C ALA A 153 -40.85 -36.62 17.64
N LEU A 154 -40.18 -36.07 16.63
CA LEU A 154 -40.65 -36.08 15.25
C LEU A 154 -39.43 -36.08 14.31
N GLY A 155 -39.40 -37.08 13.44
CA GLY A 155 -38.38 -37.27 12.43
C GLY A 155 -38.43 -36.24 11.30
N GLY A 156 -37.30 -36.09 10.61
CA GLY A 156 -37.18 -35.29 9.40
C GLY A 156 -35.92 -35.68 8.63
N PHE A 157 -36.13 -36.16 7.41
CA PHE A 157 -35.11 -36.60 6.45
C PHE A 157 -34.02 -35.55 6.18
N LEU A 158 -32.77 -36.01 6.07
CA LEU A 158 -31.62 -35.24 5.57
C LEU A 158 -31.46 -35.45 4.05
N PRO A 159 -31.30 -34.40 3.22
CA PRO A 159 -30.91 -34.56 1.82
C PRO A 159 -29.37 -34.68 1.66
N PRO A 160 -28.88 -35.22 0.52
CA PRO A 160 -27.46 -35.52 0.33
C PRO A 160 -26.61 -34.29 0.01
N ALA A 161 -25.38 -34.29 0.52
CA ALA A 161 -24.39 -33.22 0.32
C ALA A 161 -23.72 -33.30 -1.07
N ALA A 162 -23.68 -32.17 -1.77
CA ALA A 162 -22.95 -31.98 -3.04
C ALA A 162 -21.43 -31.78 -2.82
N PRO A 163 -20.58 -32.09 -3.82
CA PRO A 163 -19.12 -32.15 -3.64
C PRO A 163 -18.51 -30.74 -3.62
N ARG A 164 -17.72 -30.45 -2.58
CA ARG A 164 -17.01 -29.18 -2.39
C ARG A 164 -15.72 -29.18 -3.21
N LYS A 165 -15.51 -28.14 -4.02
CA LYS A 165 -14.23 -27.87 -4.71
C LYS A 165 -13.13 -27.52 -3.69
N PRO A 166 -11.86 -27.86 -3.94
CA PRO A 166 -10.76 -27.54 -3.03
C PRO A 166 -10.52 -26.02 -2.96
N PRO A 167 -10.09 -25.51 -1.79
CA PRO A 167 -9.84 -24.09 -1.59
C PRO A 167 -8.64 -23.60 -2.43
N PRO A 168 -8.65 -22.33 -2.86
CA PRO A 168 -7.54 -21.74 -3.61
C PRO A 168 -6.26 -21.62 -2.74
N PRO A 169 -5.07 -21.62 -3.36
CA PRO A 169 -3.80 -21.54 -2.65
C PRO A 169 -3.65 -20.20 -1.91
N PRO A 170 -2.86 -20.17 -0.82
CA PRO A 170 -2.67 -18.96 -0.01
C PRO A 170 -1.97 -17.84 -0.79
N PRO A 171 -2.27 -16.57 -0.49
CA PRO A 171 -1.70 -15.43 -1.21
C PRO A 171 -0.19 -15.36 -0.97
N ALA A 172 0.56 -15.24 -2.07
CA ALA A 172 2.00 -15.04 -2.03
C ALA A 172 2.34 -13.77 -1.22
N PHE A 173 3.23 -13.90 -0.24
CA PHE A 173 3.83 -12.79 0.50
C PHE A 173 4.38 -11.74 -0.49
N ARG A 174 3.62 -10.65 -0.69
CA ARG A 174 4.08 -9.50 -1.46
C ARG A 174 5.19 -8.81 -0.67
N GLN A 175 6.42 -8.96 -1.14
CA GLN A 175 7.58 -8.27 -0.59
C GLN A 175 7.34 -6.76 -0.71
N GLN A 176 7.22 -6.06 0.42
CA GLN A 176 7.21 -4.60 0.41
C GLN A 176 8.53 -4.10 -0.20
N PRO A 177 8.49 -3.10 -1.09
CA PRO A 177 9.72 -2.54 -1.65
C PRO A 177 10.60 -1.97 -0.52
N PRO A 178 11.94 -2.15 -0.58
CA PRO A 178 12.82 -1.76 0.50
C PRO A 178 12.81 -0.23 0.74
N PRO A 179 12.96 0.22 1.99
CA PRO A 179 13.00 1.65 2.30
C PRO A 179 14.18 2.35 1.59
N MET A 180 13.91 3.50 0.98
CA MET A 180 14.89 4.29 0.21
C MET A 180 15.34 5.56 0.95
N LYS A 181 16.46 6.16 0.52
CA LYS A 181 16.99 7.47 0.96
C LYS A 181 17.51 8.27 -0.23
N SER A 182 17.49 9.60 -0.17
CA SER A 182 18.10 10.45 -1.22
C SER A 182 19.61 10.59 -1.04
N CYS A 183 20.38 10.52 -2.13
CA CYS A 183 21.81 10.79 -2.15
C CYS A 183 22.11 12.26 -1.84
N LEU A 184 23.07 12.57 -0.96
CA LEU A 184 23.42 13.96 -0.63
C LEU A 184 24.17 14.72 -1.73
N SER A 185 24.67 14.02 -2.76
CA SER A 185 25.43 14.64 -3.85
C SER A 185 24.58 14.84 -5.10
N CYS A 186 23.86 13.80 -5.54
CA CYS A 186 23.06 13.85 -6.77
C CYS A 186 21.55 13.78 -6.53
N HIS A 187 21.10 13.76 -5.27
CA HIS A 187 19.68 13.76 -4.86
C HIS A 187 18.82 12.57 -5.30
N GLN A 188 19.39 11.64 -6.08
CA GLN A 188 18.69 10.43 -6.52
C GLN A 188 18.36 9.46 -5.38
N GLN A 189 17.24 8.76 -5.51
CA GLN A 189 16.83 7.73 -4.57
C GLN A 189 17.77 6.52 -4.65
N ILE A 190 18.31 6.13 -3.49
CA ILE A 190 19.19 4.97 -3.32
C ILE A 190 18.69 4.13 -2.13
N HIS A 191 19.06 2.85 -2.07
CA HIS A 191 18.69 1.99 -0.94
C HIS A 191 19.14 2.59 0.40
N ARG A 192 18.30 2.54 1.45
CA ARG A 192 18.56 3.21 2.74
C ARG A 192 19.89 2.81 3.39
N ASN A 193 20.34 1.57 3.18
CA ASN A 193 21.62 1.06 3.70
C ASN A 193 22.78 1.09 2.68
N ALA A 194 22.61 1.69 1.50
CA ALA A 194 23.69 1.79 0.51
C ALA A 194 24.86 2.66 1.06
N PRO A 195 26.11 2.15 1.08
CA PRO A 195 27.28 2.88 1.57
C PRO A 195 27.80 3.91 0.55
N ILE A 196 27.54 3.69 -0.74
CA ILE A 196 27.97 4.53 -1.87
C ILE A 196 26.80 4.66 -2.85
N CYS A 197 26.61 5.85 -3.43
CA CYS A 197 25.63 6.06 -4.50
C CYS A 197 26.03 5.29 -5.76
N PRO A 198 25.19 4.41 -6.33
CA PRO A 198 25.54 3.65 -7.52
C PRO A 198 25.72 4.54 -8.75
N LEU A 199 25.05 5.70 -8.79
CA LEU A 199 25.03 6.63 -9.92
C LEU A 199 26.26 7.57 -9.92
N CYS A 200 26.54 8.24 -8.79
CA CYS A 200 27.60 9.25 -8.72
C CYS A 200 28.83 8.83 -7.90
N LYS A 201 28.83 7.62 -7.33
CA LYS A 201 29.92 7.08 -6.49
C LYS A 201 30.27 7.88 -5.23
N ALA A 202 29.45 8.87 -4.85
CA ALA A 202 29.63 9.59 -3.60
C ALA A 202 29.30 8.71 -2.38
N LYS A 203 30.08 8.87 -1.29
CA LYS A 203 29.81 8.20 0.00
C LYS A 203 28.49 8.68 0.59
N SER A 204 27.64 7.74 1.00
CA SER A 204 26.37 8.03 1.65
C SER A 204 26.47 7.84 3.16
N ARG A 205 26.16 8.88 3.94
CA ARG A 205 26.12 8.80 5.41
C ARG A 205 24.70 8.49 5.89
N SER A 206 24.57 7.57 6.85
CA SER A 206 23.29 7.30 7.52
C SER A 206 22.89 8.49 8.39
N ARG A 207 21.62 8.90 8.34
CA ARG A 207 21.07 9.97 9.20
C ARG A 207 20.94 9.57 10.67
N ASN A 208 21.02 8.27 10.99
CA ASN A 208 20.91 7.77 12.36
C ASN A 208 22.14 6.92 12.72
N PRO A 209 23.28 7.54 13.07
CA PRO A 209 24.45 6.81 13.53
C PRO A 209 24.14 6.11 14.86
N LYS A 210 24.41 4.80 14.96
CA LYS A 210 24.34 4.07 16.22
C LYS A 210 25.29 4.74 17.22
N LYS A 211 24.80 5.06 18.42
CA LYS A 211 25.61 5.66 19.50
C LYS A 211 26.84 4.76 19.75
N PRO A 212 28.05 5.33 19.86
CA PRO A 212 29.23 4.54 20.23
C PRO A 212 29.01 3.94 21.63
N LYS A 213 29.31 2.64 21.78
CA LYS A 213 29.34 2.01 23.10
C LYS A 213 30.46 2.67 23.91
N LYS A 214 30.13 3.26 25.07
CA LYS A 214 31.13 3.71 26.04
C LYS A 214 31.95 2.48 26.47
N LYS A 215 33.27 2.57 26.34
CA LYS A 215 34.23 1.65 26.96
C LYS A 215 34.37 2.02 28.42
#